data_AF-A0A060Z3K6-F1
#
_entry.id   AF-A0A060Z3K6-F1
#
_cell.length_a   1.000
_cell.length_b   1.000
_cell.length_c   1.000
_cell.angle_alpha   90.00
_cell.angle_beta   90.00
_cell.angle_gamma   90.00
#
_symmetry.space_group_name_H-M   'P 1'
#
loop_
_entity.id
_entity.type
_entity.pdbx_description
1 polymer ?
#
loop_
_entity_poly.entity_id
_entity_poly.type
_entity_poly.pdbx_seq_one_letter_code
_entity_poly.pdbx_strand_id
1 'polypeptide(L)'
;MVWISRMCCRKYGNFVDNLRLYVRGGSGGMGLPRLGGQGGKGGDVWVVAQKEMTLKRVKDKYPQKRFIAGVGTNSSVRALRGQKGEDQEVLAPPGITVTNDDGMVLGKSLHMIHLLH
;
A
#
# COMPACT_ATOMS: atom_id res chain seq x y z
N MET A 1 19.56 -45.79 -22.05
CA MET A 1 19.59 -45.58 -20.59
C MET A 1 18.95 -44.22 -20.30
N VAL A 2 17.62 -44.17 -20.20
CA VAL A 2 16.78 -44.02 -18.98
C VAL A 2 17.08 -42.81 -18.08
N TRP A 3 16.12 -41.86 -18.15
CA TRP A 3 15.53 -41.00 -17.10
C TRP A 3 16.43 -39.89 -16.53
N ILE A 4 15.93 -38.66 -16.40
CA ILE A 4 15.18 -38.28 -15.20
C ILE A 4 14.29 -37.04 -15.44
N SER A 5 13.05 -37.25 -15.00
CA SER A 5 12.00 -36.34 -14.51
C SER A 5 11.56 -35.15 -15.37
N ARG A 6 10.37 -35.35 -15.96
CA ARG A 6 9.30 -34.33 -15.94
C ARG A 6 9.26 -33.71 -14.54
N MET A 7 9.84 -32.53 -14.36
CA MET A 7 9.45 -31.66 -13.26
C MET A 7 7.98 -31.34 -13.47
N CYS A 8 7.16 -32.10 -12.75
CA CYS A 8 5.75 -31.86 -12.60
C CYS A 8 5.62 -30.53 -11.84
N CYS A 9 5.74 -29.40 -12.55
CA CYS A 9 5.19 -28.13 -12.10
C CYS A 9 3.69 -28.34 -12.04
N ARG A 10 3.22 -28.97 -10.95
CA ARG A 10 1.81 -29.08 -10.62
C ARG A 10 1.28 -27.67 -10.64
N LYS A 11 0.34 -27.43 -11.53
CA LYS A 11 -0.42 -26.19 -11.64
C LYS A 11 -1.10 -25.93 -10.28
N TYR A 12 -0.48 -25.16 -9.40
CA TYR A 12 -1.21 -24.32 -8.45
C TYR A 12 -1.81 -23.16 -9.27
N GLY A 13 -2.73 -23.46 -10.18
CA GLY A 13 -3.13 -22.56 -11.27
C GLY A 13 -3.91 -21.32 -10.81
N ASN A 14 -4.21 -21.18 -9.52
CA ASN A 14 -5.12 -20.15 -9.00
C ASN A 14 -4.79 -19.62 -7.60
N PHE A 15 -3.76 -20.13 -6.92
CA PHE A 15 -3.40 -19.67 -5.57
C PHE A 15 -2.23 -18.70 -5.63
N VAL A 16 -2.37 -17.55 -4.97
CA VAL A 16 -1.37 -16.49 -4.95
C VAL A 16 -0.88 -16.38 -3.51
N ASP A 17 0.33 -16.87 -3.25
CA ASP A 17 0.97 -16.79 -1.93
C ASP A 17 1.68 -15.46 -1.70
N ASN A 18 2.28 -14.91 -2.76
CA ASN A 18 3.06 -13.68 -2.69
C ASN A 18 2.54 -12.65 -3.68
N LEU A 19 2.29 -11.43 -3.17
CA LEU A 19 1.84 -10.30 -3.97
C LEU A 19 2.75 -9.10 -3.69
N ARG A 20 3.46 -8.65 -4.73
CA ARG A 20 4.22 -7.40 -4.69
C ARG A 20 3.31 -6.25 -5.11
N LEU A 21 3.27 -5.22 -4.28
CA LEU A 21 2.47 -4.02 -4.47
C LEU A 21 3.39 -2.80 -4.42
N TYR A 22 3.14 -1.84 -5.29
CA TYR A 22 3.78 -0.54 -5.20
C TYR A 22 2.92 0.37 -4.33
N VAL A 23 3.47 0.79 -3.20
CA VAL A 23 2.80 1.65 -2.23
C VAL A 23 3.54 2.98 -2.15
N ARG A 24 2.79 4.09 -2.20
CA ARG A 24 3.35 5.43 -2.07
C ARG A 24 2.44 6.30 -1.21
N GLY A 25 3.00 6.90 -0.17
CA GLY A 25 2.34 7.93 0.61
C GLY A 25 2.04 9.17 -0.23
N GLY A 26 1.04 9.92 0.20
CA GLY A 26 0.69 11.20 -0.40
C GLY A 26 1.81 12.21 -0.21
N SER A 27 2.04 13.05 -1.21
CA SER A 27 2.97 14.17 -1.04
C SER A 27 2.34 15.25 -0.17
N GLY A 28 3.13 15.91 0.67
CA GLY A 28 2.67 17.08 1.41
C GLY A 28 2.36 18.26 0.48
N GLY A 29 1.38 19.08 0.86
CA GLY A 29 1.06 20.31 0.16
C GLY A 29 2.14 21.37 0.37
N MET A 30 2.23 22.31 -0.58
CA MET A 30 3.13 23.44 -0.50
C MET A 30 2.60 24.50 0.48
N GLY A 31 3.45 24.95 1.40
CA GLY A 31 3.16 26.04 2.32
C GLY A 31 3.37 27.42 1.69
N LEU A 32 2.87 28.45 2.35
CA LEU A 32 3.09 29.85 1.99
C LEU A 32 3.90 30.56 3.08
N PRO A 33 5.24 30.40 3.12
CA PRO A 33 6.06 30.85 4.24
C PRO A 33 5.98 32.35 4.50
N ARG A 34 5.73 33.16 3.46
CA ARG A 34 5.55 34.61 3.56
C ARG A 34 4.39 35.03 4.47
N LEU A 35 3.34 34.22 4.57
CA LEU A 35 2.19 34.47 5.43
C LEU A 35 2.10 33.44 6.58
N GLY A 36 3.17 32.70 6.86
CA GLY A 36 3.16 31.62 7.84
C GLY A 36 2.27 30.43 7.46
N GLY A 37 1.91 30.29 6.17
CA GLY A 37 1.06 29.19 5.71
C GLY A 37 1.79 27.86 5.71
N GLN A 38 1.19 26.83 6.31
CA GLN A 38 1.69 25.46 6.34
C GLN A 38 0.86 24.55 5.44
N GLY A 39 1.51 23.93 4.46
CA GLY A 39 0.84 23.00 3.55
C GLY A 39 0.32 21.76 4.29
N GLY A 40 -0.71 21.14 3.73
CA GLY A 40 -1.35 19.99 4.33
C GLY A 40 -0.44 18.76 4.31
N LYS A 41 -0.60 17.86 5.29
CA LYS A 41 0.09 16.57 5.25
C LYS A 41 -0.42 15.73 4.08
N GLY A 42 0.46 14.93 3.49
CA GLY A 42 0.04 13.90 2.54
C GLY A 42 -0.80 12.82 3.22
N GLY A 43 -1.61 12.13 2.42
CA GLY A 43 -2.35 10.96 2.89
C GLY A 43 -1.42 9.78 3.18
N ASP A 44 -1.85 8.92 4.08
CA ASP A 44 -1.12 7.71 4.48
C ASP A 44 -1.58 6.47 3.69
N VAL A 45 -0.79 5.39 3.69
CA VAL A 45 -1.27 4.09 3.20
C VAL A 45 -1.39 3.11 4.33
N TRP A 46 -2.57 2.50 4.45
CA TRP A 46 -2.91 1.57 5.51
C TRP A 46 -3.12 0.18 4.95
N VAL A 47 -2.58 -0.83 5.62
CA VAL A 47 -2.94 -2.22 5.33
C VAL A 47 -3.92 -2.68 6.40
N VAL A 48 -5.13 -3.03 5.96
CA VAL A 48 -6.23 -3.42 6.84
C VAL A 48 -6.52 -4.91 6.64
N ALA A 49 -6.49 -5.66 7.74
CA ALA A 49 -6.73 -7.09 7.74
C ALA A 49 -8.24 -7.39 7.68
N GLN A 50 -8.72 -8.06 6.63
CA GLN A 50 -10.13 -8.41 6.44
C GLN A 50 -10.29 -9.90 6.14
N LYS A 51 -11.11 -10.59 6.95
CA LYS A 51 -11.28 -12.06 6.92
C LYS A 51 -11.80 -12.62 5.59
N GLU A 52 -12.58 -11.85 4.84
CA GLU A 52 -13.21 -12.31 3.58
C GLU A 52 -12.37 -12.00 2.32
N MET A 53 -11.18 -11.43 2.51
CA MET A 53 -10.27 -11.05 1.43
C MET A 53 -9.24 -12.15 1.18
N THR A 54 -8.87 -12.39 -0.09
CA THR A 54 -7.75 -13.27 -0.46
C THR A 54 -6.76 -12.50 -1.33
N LEU A 55 -5.47 -12.88 -1.31
CA LEU A 55 -4.44 -12.21 -2.13
C LEU A 55 -4.76 -12.23 -3.63
N LYS A 56 -5.44 -13.29 -4.09
CA LYS A 56 -5.94 -13.38 -5.46
C LYS A 56 -6.97 -12.28 -5.75
N ARG A 57 -7.97 -12.11 -4.88
CA ARG A 57 -8.98 -11.04 -5.02
C ARG A 57 -8.37 -9.65 -5.00
N VAL A 58 -7.33 -9.43 -4.17
CA VAL A 58 -6.59 -8.15 -4.15
C VAL A 58 -5.93 -7.88 -5.50
N LYS A 59 -5.24 -8.88 -6.06
CA LYS A 59 -4.61 -8.79 -7.39
C LYS A 59 -5.65 -8.52 -8.49
N ASP A 60 -6.78 -9.21 -8.46
CA ASP A 60 -7.83 -9.10 -9.48
C ASP A 60 -8.54 -7.74 -9.39
N LYS A 61 -8.77 -7.22 -8.18
CA LYS A 61 -9.39 -5.91 -7.94
C LYS A 61 -8.46 -4.75 -8.32
N TYR A 62 -7.14 -4.92 -8.14
CA TYR A 62 -6.14 -3.89 -8.38
C TYR A 62 -5.10 -4.37 -9.40
N PRO A 63 -5.45 -4.43 -10.71
CA PRO A 63 -4.54 -4.95 -11.75
C PRO A 63 -3.27 -4.10 -11.90
N GLN A 64 -3.36 -2.81 -11.60
CA GLN A 64 -2.23 -1.88 -11.62
C GLN A 64 -1.26 -2.08 -10.45
N LYS A 65 -1.67 -2.79 -9.38
CA LYS A 65 -0.88 -3.06 -8.15
C LYS A 65 -0.25 -1.81 -7.53
N ARG A 66 -0.85 -0.64 -7.75
CA ARG A 66 -0.37 0.66 -7.29
C ARG A 66 -1.38 1.26 -6.34
N PHE A 67 -0.92 1.59 -5.14
CA PHE A 67 -1.69 2.28 -4.12
C PHE A 67 -0.96 3.58 -3.78
N ILE A 68 -1.56 4.70 -4.17
CA ILE A 68 -0.98 6.03 -3.98
C ILE A 68 -1.98 6.83 -3.17
N ALA A 69 -1.59 7.28 -1.99
CA ALA A 69 -2.44 8.11 -1.15
C ALA A 69 -2.56 9.55 -1.68
N GLY A 70 -3.61 10.23 -1.26
CA GLY A 70 -3.95 11.56 -1.75
C GLY A 70 -2.89 12.61 -1.38
N VAL A 71 -2.67 13.58 -2.25
CA VAL A 71 -1.75 14.71 -2.00
C VAL A 71 -2.39 15.69 -1.01
N GLY A 72 -1.60 16.20 -0.07
CA GLY A 72 -2.04 17.25 0.86
C GLY A 72 -2.33 18.56 0.14
N THR A 73 -3.31 19.31 0.61
CA THR A 73 -3.70 20.57 -0.04
C THR A 73 -2.65 21.65 0.17
N ASN A 74 -2.43 22.49 -0.85
CA ASN A 74 -1.54 23.66 -0.75
C ASN A 74 -2.16 24.75 0.14
N SER A 75 -1.32 25.48 0.87
CA SER A 75 -1.75 26.69 1.58
C SER A 75 -2.09 27.80 0.58
N SER A 76 -3.13 28.57 0.89
CA SER A 76 -3.50 29.77 0.14
C SER A 76 -3.64 30.96 1.08
N VAL A 77 -3.68 32.18 0.53
CA VAL A 77 -3.88 33.41 1.31
C VAL A 77 -5.18 33.37 2.14
N ARG A 78 -6.20 32.65 1.65
CA ARG A 78 -7.49 32.44 2.35
C ARG A 78 -7.47 31.28 3.35
N ALA A 79 -6.56 30.32 3.18
CA ALA A 79 -6.43 29.14 4.01
C ALA A 79 -4.95 28.86 4.28
N LEU A 80 -4.43 29.45 5.36
CA LEU A 80 -3.02 29.33 5.73
C LEU A 80 -2.63 27.87 6.02
N ARG A 81 -3.56 27.04 6.48
CA ARG A 81 -3.33 25.62 6.74
C ARG A 81 -3.97 24.75 5.66
N GLY A 82 -3.16 23.97 4.96
CA GLY A 82 -3.64 22.97 4.02
C GLY A 82 -4.27 21.76 4.72
N GLN A 83 -5.25 21.13 4.08
CA GLN A 83 -5.91 19.92 4.59
C GLN A 83 -5.07 18.67 4.33
N LYS A 84 -5.26 17.64 5.17
CA LYS A 84 -4.62 16.34 4.98
C LYS A 84 -5.13 15.71 3.67
N GLY A 85 -4.21 15.11 2.92
CA GLY A 85 -4.55 14.28 1.77
C GLY A 85 -5.34 13.03 2.18
N GLU A 86 -5.98 12.40 1.20
CA GLU A 86 -6.86 11.26 1.44
C GLU A 86 -6.09 9.97 1.82
N ASP A 87 -6.57 9.37 2.92
CA ASP A 87 -6.42 7.98 3.36
C ASP A 87 -6.46 6.93 2.23
N GLN A 88 -5.39 6.18 1.92
CA GLN A 88 -5.53 4.99 1.05
C GLN A 88 -5.43 3.70 1.85
N GLU A 89 -6.51 2.91 1.83
CA GLU A 89 -6.55 1.60 2.48
C GLU A 89 -6.35 0.46 1.48
N VAL A 90 -5.52 -0.51 1.87
CA VAL A 90 -5.24 -1.76 1.16
C VAL A 90 -5.79 -2.90 1.99
N LEU A 91 -6.88 -3.48 1.53
CA LEU A 91 -7.50 -4.63 2.16
C LEU A 91 -6.69 -5.89 1.88
N ALA A 92 -6.34 -6.63 2.92
CA ALA A 92 -5.57 -7.86 2.81
C ALA A 92 -6.10 -8.95 3.75
N PRO A 93 -5.93 -10.24 3.42
CA PRO A 93 -6.28 -11.32 4.34
C PRO A 93 -5.54 -11.19 5.68
N PRO A 94 -6.16 -11.57 6.81
CA PRO A 94 -5.45 -11.68 8.08
C PRO A 94 -4.35 -12.76 8.00
N GLY A 95 -3.27 -12.57 8.76
CA GLY A 95 -2.16 -13.52 8.82
C GLY A 95 -1.11 -13.36 7.72
N ILE A 96 -1.18 -12.30 6.92
CA ILE A 96 -0.10 -11.95 6.00
C ILE A 96 1.06 -11.25 6.72
N THR A 97 2.26 -11.41 6.17
CA THR A 97 3.44 -10.66 6.59
C THR A 97 3.75 -9.61 5.55
N VAL A 98 3.81 -8.34 5.95
CA VAL A 98 4.19 -7.25 5.06
C VAL A 98 5.69 -7.07 5.16
N THR A 99 6.36 -7.17 4.02
CA THR A 99 7.81 -7.05 3.89
C THR A 99 8.11 -5.96 2.88
N ASN A 100 9.22 -5.25 3.11
CA ASN A 100 9.76 -4.34 2.11
C ASN A 100 10.57 -5.12 1.06
N ASP A 101 10.93 -4.47 -0.05
CA ASP A 101 11.71 -5.12 -1.12
C ASP A 101 13.08 -5.65 -0.62
N ASP A 102 13.63 -5.07 0.45
CA ASP A 102 14.86 -5.53 1.13
C ASP A 102 14.66 -6.78 2.01
N GLY A 103 13.44 -7.32 2.06
CA GLY A 103 13.09 -8.47 2.91
C GLY A 103 12.90 -8.14 4.38
N MET A 104 13.02 -6.86 4.78
CA MET A 104 12.72 -6.42 6.14
C MET A 104 11.22 -6.52 6.42
N VAL A 105 10.85 -7.17 7.52
CA VAL A 105 9.45 -7.29 7.94
C VAL A 105 8.98 -5.96 8.52
N LEU A 106 8.06 -5.30 7.82
CA LEU A 106 7.41 -4.07 8.28
C LEU A 106 6.37 -4.38 9.36
N GLY A 107 5.76 -5.56 9.30
CA GLY A 107 4.88 -6.05 10.36
C GLY A 107 4.11 -7.30 9.94
N LYS A 108 3.41 -7.90 10.91
CA LYS A 108 2.46 -8.99 10.69
C LYS A 108 1.04 -8.46 10.85
N SER A 109 0.22 -8.64 9.82
CA SER A 109 -1.12 -8.08 9.80
C SER A 109 -2.06 -8.95 10.63
N LEU A 110 -2.12 -8.66 11.94
CA LEU A 110 -3.14 -9.18 12.85
C LEU A 110 -4.36 -8.23 12.91
N HIS A 111 -4.15 -6.90 12.85
CA HIS A 111 -5.25 -5.93 12.93
C HIS A 111 -5.08 -4.66 12.06
N MET A 112 -3.90 -4.02 11.97
CA MET A 112 -3.66 -2.85 11.10
C MET A 112 -2.15 -2.54 11.04
N ILE A 113 -1.60 -2.19 9.87
CA ILE A 113 -0.20 -1.74 9.73
C ILE A 113 -0.16 -0.39 9.02
N HIS A 114 0.55 0.58 9.61
CA HIS A 114 0.85 1.87 9.00
C HIS A 114 2.10 1.73 8.12
N LEU A 115 1.97 1.96 6.82
CA LEU A 115 3.11 1.97 5.90
C LEU A 115 3.60 3.40 5.74
N LEU A 116 4.69 3.73 6.44
CA LEU A 116 5.44 4.97 6.25
C LEU A 116 6.41 4.80 5.07
N HIS A 117 6.34 5.70 4.11
CA HIS A 117 7.32 5.86 3.02
C HIS A 117 7.86 7.29 3.03
#